data_AF-A0A7W1KCW0-F1
#
_entry.id   AF-A0A7W1KCW0-F1
#
_cell.length_a   1.000
_cell.length_b   1.000
_cell.length_c   1.000
_cell.angle_alpha   90.00
_cell.angle_beta   90.00
_cell.angle_gamma   90.00
#
_symmetry.space_group_name_H-M   'P 1'
#
loop_
_entity.id
_entity.type
_entity.pdbx_description
1 polymer ?
#
loop_
_entity_poly.entity_id
_entity_poly.type
_entity_poly.pdbx_seq_one_letter_code
_entity_poly.pdbx_strand_id
1 'polypeptide(L)'
;MSCLPARARLEELELRVSERRAAHPGEPDDEARDAVAAMVGHDSWETLRHEVARRTVLNSCDVERARALIDQDAAWATSDMSGWCDHPCGAWPLNYVAMLRLDAPRLGLTNDLSQSGAMAQLLIDAGAPIDGKPGDSETPLMTAASYGDPDVARVLIEAGADLDAVAADNAGGVPGASALMHAAVFGMTGVLDLLVEAGAKMRSLVEAAAAGNIGGRLTGDESPDDKLRALIMAADHQRLDVIDELLAAGTPIDVIDPRWRRHALRLAAQNGRADSVRHLLARGADPALEDDRGRTALDLCDGHDEVAAILAPLTP
;
A
#
# COMPACT_ATOMS: atom_id res chain seq x y z
N MET A 1 9.45 -15.99 -22.68
CA MET A 1 8.10 -16.51 -22.40
C MET A 1 7.33 -15.42 -21.68
N SER A 2 6.20 -14.97 -22.24
CA SER A 2 5.36 -13.95 -21.62
C SER A 2 4.40 -14.67 -20.66
N CYS A 3 4.65 -14.52 -19.36
CA CYS A 3 3.69 -14.93 -18.34
C CYS A 3 2.41 -14.08 -18.51
N LEU A 4 1.25 -14.67 -18.26
CA LEU A 4 -0.02 -13.98 -18.44
C LEU A 4 -0.20 -12.86 -17.40
N PRO A 5 -0.68 -11.67 -17.80
CA PRO A 5 -0.99 -10.60 -16.85
C PRO A 5 -2.08 -11.04 -15.88
N ALA A 6 -2.15 -10.38 -14.72
CA ALA A 6 -3.17 -10.60 -13.70
C ALA A 6 -4.64 -10.46 -14.18
N ARG A 7 -4.86 -9.93 -15.40
CA ARG A 7 -6.16 -9.86 -16.06
C ARG A 7 -6.52 -11.11 -16.87
N ALA A 8 -5.64 -12.09 -16.99
CA ALA A 8 -5.89 -13.25 -17.82
C ALA A 8 -7.07 -14.05 -17.27
N ARG A 9 -8.13 -14.10 -18.07
CA ARG A 9 -9.36 -14.82 -17.72
C ARG A 9 -9.24 -16.27 -18.15
N LEU A 10 -9.99 -17.13 -17.48
CA LEU A 10 -10.09 -18.54 -17.87
C LEU A 10 -10.48 -18.69 -19.36
N GLU A 11 -11.32 -17.81 -19.87
CA GLU A 11 -11.73 -17.76 -21.29
C GLU A 11 -10.55 -17.55 -22.25
N GLU A 12 -9.58 -16.68 -21.90
CA GLU A 12 -8.39 -16.43 -22.73
C GLU A 12 -7.46 -17.65 -22.74
N LEU A 13 -7.36 -18.33 -21.60
CA LEU A 13 -6.60 -19.58 -21.46
C LEU A 13 -7.25 -20.71 -22.27
N GLU A 14 -8.57 -20.83 -22.23
CA GLU A 14 -9.33 -21.82 -23.01
C GLU A 14 -9.24 -21.55 -24.52
N LEU A 15 -9.19 -20.28 -24.93
CA LEU A 15 -8.91 -19.91 -26.31
C LEU A 15 -7.51 -20.37 -26.72
N ARG A 16 -6.47 -20.16 -25.90
CA ARG A 16 -5.12 -20.65 -26.17
C ARG A 16 -5.04 -22.17 -26.29
N VAL A 17 -5.78 -22.90 -25.46
CA VAL A 17 -5.91 -24.37 -25.58
C VAL A 17 -6.53 -24.71 -26.94
N SER A 18 -7.58 -24.00 -27.35
CA SER A 18 -8.26 -24.21 -28.63
C SER A 18 -7.34 -23.91 -29.84
N GLU A 19 -6.58 -22.82 -29.79
CA GLU A 19 -5.59 -22.45 -30.80
C GLU A 19 -4.47 -23.48 -30.92
N ARG A 20 -3.96 -23.99 -29.79
CA ARG A 20 -2.95 -25.05 -29.76
C ARG A 20 -3.47 -26.33 -30.41
N ARG A 21 -4.69 -26.75 -30.06
CA ARG A 21 -5.33 -27.93 -30.65
C ARG A 21 -5.51 -27.79 -32.17
N ALA A 22 -5.84 -26.59 -32.64
CA ALA A 22 -5.92 -26.31 -34.07
C ALA A 22 -4.55 -26.43 -34.77
N ALA A 23 -3.46 -26.04 -34.09
CA ALA A 23 -2.09 -26.20 -34.58
C ALA A 23 -1.59 -27.64 -34.51
N HIS A 24 -2.10 -28.46 -33.58
CA HIS A 24 -1.65 -29.84 -33.30
C HIS A 24 -2.83 -30.84 -33.24
N PRO A 25 -3.50 -31.13 -34.37
CA PRO A 25 -4.77 -31.86 -34.41
C PRO A 25 -4.75 -33.34 -33.96
N GLY A 26 -3.58 -33.89 -33.62
CA GLY A 26 -3.43 -35.25 -33.04
C GLY A 26 -3.01 -35.26 -31.57
N GLU A 27 -2.81 -34.09 -30.96
CA GLU A 27 -2.46 -33.96 -29.55
C GLU A 27 -3.69 -34.26 -28.67
N PRO A 28 -3.58 -35.12 -27.64
CA PRO A 28 -4.62 -35.33 -26.64
C PRO A 28 -5.03 -34.02 -25.95
N ASP A 29 -6.30 -33.91 -25.57
CA ASP A 29 -6.86 -32.68 -24.96
C ASP A 29 -6.15 -32.29 -23.65
N ASP A 30 -5.82 -33.29 -22.82
CA ASP A 30 -5.13 -33.08 -21.55
C ASP A 30 -3.68 -32.62 -21.77
N GLU A 31 -3.00 -33.12 -22.81
CA GLU A 31 -1.63 -32.70 -23.16
C GLU A 31 -1.61 -31.25 -23.67
N ALA A 32 -2.59 -30.86 -24.50
CA ALA A 32 -2.73 -29.48 -24.95
C ALA A 32 -2.98 -28.52 -23.78
N ARG A 33 -3.80 -28.94 -22.80
CA ARG A 33 -4.12 -28.20 -21.58
C ARG A 33 -2.91 -28.04 -20.67
N ASP A 34 -2.21 -29.13 -20.37
CA ASP A 34 -1.04 -29.10 -19.49
C ASP A 34 0.12 -28.34 -20.13
N ALA A 35 0.25 -28.38 -21.47
CA ALA A 35 1.21 -27.54 -22.17
C ALA A 35 0.91 -26.04 -22.01
N VAL A 36 -0.36 -25.63 -22.08
CA VAL A 36 -0.73 -24.23 -21.81
C VAL A 36 -0.48 -23.85 -20.35
N ALA A 37 -0.74 -24.76 -19.40
CA ALA A 37 -0.44 -24.53 -17.99
C ALA A 37 1.06 -24.37 -17.72
N ALA A 38 1.89 -25.26 -18.29
CA ALA A 38 3.33 -25.19 -18.18
C ALA A 38 3.92 -23.90 -18.77
N MET A 39 3.32 -23.37 -19.85
CA MET A 39 3.73 -22.10 -20.46
C MET A 39 3.61 -20.90 -19.50
N VAL A 40 2.72 -20.99 -18.51
CA VAL A 40 2.49 -19.94 -17.51
C VAL A 40 2.99 -20.31 -16.12
N GLY A 41 3.74 -21.41 -16.00
CA GLY A 41 4.41 -21.81 -14.76
C GLY A 41 3.54 -22.61 -13.80
N HIS A 42 2.53 -23.32 -14.30
CA HIS A 42 1.68 -24.22 -13.50
C HIS A 42 1.89 -25.67 -13.92
N ASP A 43 1.88 -26.58 -12.93
CA ASP A 43 2.17 -28.01 -13.14
C ASP A 43 1.06 -28.74 -13.91
N SER A 44 -0.18 -28.27 -13.81
CA SER A 44 -1.33 -28.84 -14.50
C SER A 44 -2.38 -27.78 -14.81
N TRP A 45 -3.24 -28.09 -15.78
CA TRP A 45 -4.39 -27.26 -16.09
C TRP A 45 -5.37 -27.12 -14.91
N GLU A 46 -5.52 -28.16 -14.09
CA GLU A 46 -6.38 -28.11 -12.91
C GLU A 46 -5.88 -27.09 -11.88
N THR A 47 -4.58 -27.12 -11.56
CA THR A 47 -3.94 -26.17 -10.66
C THR A 47 -4.06 -24.73 -11.19
N LEU A 48 -3.81 -24.54 -12.49
CA LEU A 48 -3.96 -23.23 -13.13
C LEU A 48 -5.39 -22.70 -12.99
N ARG A 49 -6.40 -23.52 -13.33
CA ARG A 49 -7.81 -23.11 -13.23
C ARG A 49 -8.20 -22.76 -11.81
N HIS A 50 -7.74 -23.56 -10.85
CA HIS A 50 -8.01 -23.32 -9.42
C HIS A 50 -7.43 -21.96 -8.99
N GLU A 51 -6.19 -21.67 -9.36
CA GLU A 51 -5.53 -20.40 -9.02
C GLU A 51 -6.16 -19.18 -9.73
N VAL A 52 -6.55 -19.31 -11.01
CA VAL A 52 -7.30 -18.26 -11.74
C VAL A 52 -8.64 -17.98 -11.03
N ALA A 53 -9.37 -19.02 -10.64
CA ALA A 53 -10.63 -18.88 -9.94
C ALA A 53 -10.43 -18.22 -8.56
N ARG A 54 -9.40 -18.64 -7.81
CA ARG A 54 -9.04 -18.04 -6.52
C ARG A 54 -8.78 -16.55 -6.65
N ARG A 55 -7.92 -16.14 -7.59
CA ARG A 55 -7.59 -14.72 -7.83
C ARG A 55 -8.79 -13.91 -8.26
N THR A 56 -9.66 -14.48 -9.10
CA THR A 56 -10.90 -13.81 -9.51
C THR A 56 -11.76 -13.46 -8.29
N VAL A 57 -11.92 -14.41 -7.37
CA VAL A 57 -12.70 -14.24 -6.13
C VAL A 57 -12.06 -13.23 -5.18
N LEU A 58 -10.74 -13.28 -5.00
CA LEU A 58 -10.00 -12.33 -4.15
C LEU A 58 -10.07 -10.91 -4.74
N ASN A 59 -9.86 -10.75 -6.04
CA ASN A 59 -9.91 -9.46 -6.73
C ASN A 59 -11.26 -8.77 -6.63
N SER A 60 -12.35 -9.54 -6.69
CA SER A 60 -13.70 -9.00 -6.52
C SER A 60 -14.14 -8.92 -5.06
N CYS A 61 -13.30 -9.37 -4.11
CA CYS A 61 -13.66 -9.55 -2.70
C CYS A 61 -15.02 -10.28 -2.54
N ASP A 62 -15.27 -11.32 -3.34
CA ASP A 62 -16.52 -12.10 -3.29
C ASP A 62 -16.48 -13.07 -2.08
N VAL A 63 -16.87 -12.54 -0.92
CA VAL A 63 -16.79 -13.24 0.37
C VAL A 63 -17.63 -14.52 0.40
N GLU A 64 -18.80 -14.51 -0.23
CA GLU A 64 -19.69 -15.68 -0.27
C GLU A 64 -19.06 -16.82 -1.08
N ARG A 65 -18.51 -16.48 -2.25
CA ARG A 65 -17.82 -17.48 -3.07
C ARG A 65 -16.52 -17.96 -2.44
N ALA A 66 -15.77 -17.08 -1.78
CA ALA A 66 -14.59 -17.47 -1.02
C ALA A 66 -14.94 -18.45 0.10
N ARG A 67 -16.01 -18.19 0.86
CA ARG A 67 -16.48 -19.09 1.93
C ARG A 67 -16.81 -20.47 1.39
N ALA A 68 -17.56 -20.55 0.29
CA ALA A 68 -17.89 -21.82 -0.33
C ALA A 68 -16.66 -22.62 -0.79
N LEU A 69 -15.59 -21.93 -1.23
CA LEU A 69 -14.32 -22.57 -1.61
C LEU A 69 -13.52 -23.04 -0.39
N ILE A 70 -13.47 -22.24 0.67
CA ILE A 70 -12.80 -22.58 1.94
C ILE A 70 -13.50 -23.77 2.62
N ASP A 71 -14.83 -23.84 2.58
CA ASP A 71 -15.59 -24.98 3.14
C ASP A 71 -15.29 -26.29 2.40
N GLN A 72 -14.90 -26.23 1.12
CA GLN A 72 -14.48 -27.38 0.32
C GLN A 72 -13.02 -27.75 0.57
N ASP A 73 -12.15 -26.75 0.69
CA ASP A 73 -10.73 -26.90 0.95
C ASP A 73 -10.19 -25.73 1.79
N ALA A 74 -9.96 -25.98 3.08
CA ALA A 74 -9.45 -24.96 4.00
C ALA A 74 -8.06 -24.43 3.58
N ALA A 75 -7.27 -25.22 2.84
CA ALA A 75 -5.98 -24.78 2.33
C ALA A 75 -6.11 -23.61 1.34
N TRP A 76 -7.31 -23.36 0.80
CA TRP A 76 -7.62 -22.18 -0.01
C TRP A 76 -7.36 -20.86 0.72
N ALA A 77 -7.39 -20.82 2.06
CA ALA A 77 -7.07 -19.60 2.79
C ALA A 77 -5.56 -19.42 3.07
N THR A 78 -4.78 -20.50 3.05
CA THR A 78 -3.42 -20.52 3.62
C THR A 78 -2.31 -20.87 2.62
N SER A 79 -2.64 -21.58 1.54
CA SER A 79 -1.67 -22.02 0.53
C SER A 79 -1.18 -20.86 -0.33
N ASP A 80 0.11 -20.87 -0.66
CA ASP A 80 0.75 -19.83 -1.45
C ASP A 80 0.13 -19.73 -2.86
N MET A 81 -0.05 -18.49 -3.29
CA MET A 81 -0.43 -18.07 -4.63
C MET A 81 0.86 -17.83 -5.42
N SER A 82 1.29 -18.83 -6.19
CA SER A 82 2.55 -18.80 -6.96
C SER A 82 2.30 -18.88 -8.46
N GLY A 83 3.36 -18.70 -9.27
CA GLY A 83 3.30 -18.89 -10.72
C GLY A 83 2.61 -17.77 -11.50
N TRP A 84 2.73 -16.52 -11.04
CA TRP A 84 2.19 -15.35 -11.76
C TRP A 84 3.18 -14.18 -11.82
N CYS A 85 3.11 -13.41 -12.90
CA CYS A 85 4.06 -12.32 -13.16
C CYS A 85 3.89 -11.10 -12.26
N ASP A 86 2.71 -10.95 -11.65
CA ASP A 86 2.43 -9.86 -10.74
C ASP A 86 3.04 -10.05 -9.35
N HIS A 87 3.14 -11.30 -8.91
CA HIS A 87 3.82 -11.70 -7.68
C HIS A 87 4.81 -12.84 -7.96
N PRO A 88 5.98 -12.53 -8.57
CA PRO A 88 6.95 -13.56 -8.95
C PRO A 88 7.55 -14.29 -7.74
N CYS A 89 7.55 -13.67 -6.56
CA CYS A 89 7.95 -14.28 -5.29
C CYS A 89 6.80 -15.04 -4.60
N GLY A 90 5.59 -15.01 -5.18
CA GLY A 90 4.36 -15.47 -4.56
C GLY A 90 3.79 -14.49 -3.53
N ALA A 91 2.55 -14.75 -3.13
CA ALA A 91 1.90 -14.16 -1.96
C ALA A 91 0.93 -15.22 -1.41
N TRP A 92 0.50 -15.12 -0.16
CA TRP A 92 -0.61 -15.93 0.33
C TRP A 92 -1.87 -15.05 0.45
N PRO A 93 -3.08 -15.64 0.54
CA PRO A 93 -4.32 -14.91 0.31
C PRO A 93 -4.53 -13.63 1.12
N LEU A 94 -4.24 -13.62 2.44
CA LEU A 94 -4.45 -12.40 3.24
C LEU A 94 -3.47 -11.29 2.86
N ASN A 95 -2.20 -11.65 2.62
CA ASN A 95 -1.20 -10.68 2.18
C ASN A 95 -1.58 -10.11 0.81
N TYR A 96 -2.10 -10.96 -0.09
CA TYR A 96 -2.64 -10.53 -1.37
C TYR A 96 -3.82 -9.56 -1.20
N VAL A 97 -4.75 -9.85 -0.29
CA VAL A 97 -5.86 -8.94 0.02
C VAL A 97 -5.36 -7.60 0.58
N ALA A 98 -4.34 -7.60 1.44
CA ALA A 98 -3.74 -6.39 2.00
C ALA A 98 -3.06 -5.48 0.94
N MET A 99 -2.70 -6.02 -0.23
CA MET A 99 -2.10 -5.27 -1.34
C MET A 99 -3.08 -4.89 -2.46
N LEU A 100 -4.31 -5.43 -2.46
CA LEU A 100 -5.29 -5.24 -3.54
C LEU A 100 -5.54 -3.76 -3.88
N ARG A 101 -5.52 -2.87 -2.88
CA ARG A 101 -5.83 -1.45 -3.09
C ARG A 101 -4.79 -0.72 -3.96
N LEU A 102 -3.49 -1.05 -3.82
CA LEU A 102 -2.45 -0.53 -4.71
C LEU A 102 -2.64 -1.06 -6.13
N ASP A 103 -2.96 -2.34 -6.22
CA ASP A 103 -3.00 -3.05 -7.49
C ASP A 103 -4.29 -2.80 -8.27
N ALA A 104 -5.37 -2.32 -7.64
CA ALA A 104 -6.66 -2.11 -8.29
C ALA A 104 -6.59 -1.37 -9.64
N PRO A 105 -5.87 -0.23 -9.79
CA PRO A 105 -5.71 0.42 -11.10
C PRO A 105 -4.96 -0.44 -12.11
N ARG A 106 -3.86 -1.10 -11.70
CA ARG A 106 -3.06 -2.01 -12.55
C ARG A 106 -3.90 -3.20 -13.02
N LEU A 107 -4.69 -3.76 -12.11
CA LEU A 107 -5.59 -4.88 -12.34
C LEU A 107 -6.85 -4.46 -13.10
N GLY A 108 -7.16 -3.17 -13.22
CA GLY A 108 -8.39 -2.67 -13.85
C GLY A 108 -9.64 -2.97 -13.03
N LEU A 109 -9.46 -3.16 -11.72
CA LEU A 109 -10.55 -3.29 -10.78
C LEU A 109 -11.13 -1.91 -10.53
N THR A 110 -12.45 -1.84 -10.38
CA THR A 110 -13.08 -0.65 -9.82
C THR A 110 -12.64 -0.54 -8.36
N ASN A 111 -12.36 0.67 -7.87
CA ASN A 111 -11.92 0.93 -6.48
C ASN A 111 -12.94 0.52 -5.40
N ASP A 112 -14.07 -0.12 -5.76
CA ASP A 112 -15.00 -0.70 -4.82
C ASP A 112 -14.43 -2.01 -4.26
N LEU A 113 -13.46 -1.86 -3.37
CA LEU A 113 -12.92 -2.90 -2.50
C LEU A 113 -13.63 -2.85 -1.13
N SER A 114 -14.90 -2.45 -1.07
CA SER A 114 -15.65 -2.29 0.19
C SER A 114 -15.69 -3.55 1.07
N GLN A 115 -15.44 -4.71 0.48
CA GLN A 115 -15.42 -6.01 1.15
C GLN A 115 -14.01 -6.53 1.45
N SER A 116 -12.94 -5.74 1.26
CA SER A 116 -11.56 -6.19 1.53
C SER A 116 -11.36 -6.56 2.99
N GLY A 117 -11.90 -5.78 3.93
CA GLY A 117 -11.92 -6.12 5.36
C GLY A 117 -12.68 -7.42 5.65
N ALA A 118 -13.87 -7.60 5.06
CA ALA A 118 -14.66 -8.83 5.24
C ALA A 118 -13.96 -10.07 4.66
N MET A 119 -13.27 -9.92 3.52
CA MET A 119 -12.43 -10.96 2.94
C MET A 119 -11.23 -11.28 3.85
N ALA A 120 -10.55 -10.26 4.38
CA ALA A 120 -9.46 -10.44 5.33
C ALA A 120 -9.92 -11.20 6.58
N GLN A 121 -11.08 -10.84 7.15
CA GLN A 121 -11.64 -11.52 8.32
C GLN A 121 -11.92 -12.98 8.02
N LEU A 122 -12.56 -13.28 6.88
CA LEU A 122 -12.83 -14.66 6.46
C LEU A 122 -11.55 -15.50 6.34
N LEU A 123 -10.49 -14.92 5.78
CA LEU A 123 -9.20 -15.61 5.63
C LEU A 123 -8.55 -15.87 7.01
N ILE A 124 -8.61 -14.90 7.93
CA ILE A 124 -8.10 -15.06 9.30
C ILE A 124 -8.90 -16.14 10.04
N ASP A 125 -10.23 -16.13 9.96
CA ASP A 125 -11.11 -17.15 10.55
C ASP A 125 -10.79 -18.56 10.02
N ALA A 126 -10.35 -18.63 8.76
CA ALA A 126 -9.91 -19.86 8.10
C ALA A 126 -8.44 -20.25 8.39
N GLY A 127 -7.76 -19.54 9.30
CA GLY A 127 -6.42 -19.88 9.78
C GLY A 127 -5.27 -19.23 9.01
N ALA A 128 -5.53 -18.18 8.23
CA ALA A 128 -4.47 -17.42 7.57
C ALA A 128 -3.59 -16.69 8.64
N PRO A 129 -2.25 -16.76 8.55
CA PRO A 129 -1.36 -16.31 9.61
C PRO A 129 -1.34 -14.78 9.74
N ILE A 130 -1.87 -14.24 10.82
CA ILE A 130 -2.09 -12.79 11.01
C ILE A 130 -0.80 -11.96 10.82
N ASP A 131 0.34 -12.43 11.32
CA ASP A 131 1.63 -11.75 11.23
C ASP A 131 2.53 -12.25 10.08
N GLY A 132 1.97 -13.03 9.15
CA GLY A 132 2.73 -13.64 8.05
C GLY A 132 3.42 -14.95 8.41
N LYS A 133 4.12 -15.50 7.42
CA LYS A 133 4.84 -16.78 7.53
C LYS A 133 6.31 -16.55 7.92
N PRO A 134 6.99 -17.55 8.51
CA PRO A 134 8.41 -17.47 8.75
C PRO A 134 9.18 -17.19 7.45
N GLY A 135 9.94 -16.09 7.44
CA GLY A 135 10.74 -15.66 6.29
C GLY A 135 10.09 -14.57 5.42
N ASP A 136 8.82 -14.22 5.67
CA ASP A 136 8.21 -13.03 5.05
C ASP A 136 8.99 -11.77 5.49
N SER A 137 9.19 -10.83 4.56
CA SER A 137 9.94 -9.60 4.82
C SER A 137 9.06 -8.50 5.44
N GLU A 138 7.74 -8.61 5.34
CA GLU A 138 6.75 -7.67 5.85
C GLU A 138 5.54 -8.44 6.39
N THR A 139 4.90 -7.94 7.45
CA THR A 139 3.63 -8.50 7.94
C THR A 139 2.46 -7.99 7.10
N PRO A 140 1.31 -8.68 7.07
CA PRO A 140 0.10 -8.18 6.41
C PRO A 140 -0.31 -6.76 6.86
N LEU A 141 -0.06 -6.42 8.12
CA LEU A 141 -0.37 -5.09 8.64
C LEU A 141 0.57 -4.02 8.06
N MET A 142 1.84 -4.32 7.85
CA MET A 142 2.78 -3.43 7.15
C MET A 142 2.38 -3.24 5.68
N THR A 143 1.93 -4.33 5.03
CA THR A 143 1.42 -4.29 3.66
C THR A 143 0.18 -3.40 3.56
N ALA A 144 -0.82 -3.60 4.42
CA ALA A 144 -2.02 -2.77 4.49
C ALA A 144 -1.69 -1.30 4.79
N ALA A 145 -0.71 -1.04 5.66
CA ALA A 145 -0.20 0.30 5.97
C ALA A 145 0.49 0.97 4.78
N SER A 146 1.23 0.22 3.96
CA SER A 146 1.91 0.75 2.78
C SER A 146 0.94 1.14 1.68
N TYR A 147 -0.13 0.37 1.52
CA TYR A 147 -1.08 0.51 0.42
C TYR A 147 -2.38 1.20 0.82
N GLY A 148 -2.50 1.57 2.10
CA GLY A 148 -3.58 2.40 2.60
C GLY A 148 -4.93 1.72 2.61
N ASP A 149 -5.01 0.45 3.00
CA ASP A 149 -6.29 -0.24 3.20
C ASP A 149 -6.69 -0.21 4.69
N PRO A 150 -7.52 0.76 5.14
CA PRO A 150 -7.95 0.88 6.53
C PRO A 150 -8.91 -0.22 6.95
N ASP A 151 -9.64 -0.84 6.03
CA ASP A 151 -10.61 -1.89 6.37
C ASP A 151 -9.86 -3.19 6.67
N VAL A 152 -8.85 -3.55 5.86
CA VAL A 152 -7.95 -4.66 6.16
C VAL A 152 -7.10 -4.38 7.41
N ALA A 153 -6.54 -3.17 7.54
CA ALA A 153 -5.75 -2.82 8.72
C ALA A 153 -6.55 -2.93 10.03
N ARG A 154 -7.81 -2.46 10.03
CA ARG A 154 -8.70 -2.57 11.19
C ARG A 154 -8.91 -4.03 11.60
N VAL A 155 -9.22 -4.90 10.65
CA VAL A 155 -9.42 -6.33 10.90
C VAL A 155 -8.16 -7.00 11.46
N LEU A 156 -6.99 -6.69 10.90
CA LEU A 156 -5.71 -7.20 11.41
C LEU A 156 -5.43 -6.74 12.85
N ILE A 157 -5.67 -5.46 13.14
CA ILE A 157 -5.53 -4.88 14.49
C ILE A 157 -6.48 -5.57 15.47
N GLU A 158 -7.76 -5.73 15.11
CA GLU A 158 -8.78 -6.37 15.94
C GLU A 158 -8.51 -7.87 16.16
N ALA A 159 -7.89 -8.53 15.19
CA ALA A 159 -7.42 -9.92 15.28
C ALA A 159 -6.15 -10.08 16.13
N GLY A 160 -5.51 -8.97 16.55
CA GLY A 160 -4.35 -8.98 17.44
C GLY A 160 -3.01 -9.08 16.72
N ALA A 161 -2.90 -8.55 15.50
CA ALA A 161 -1.61 -8.42 14.80
C ALA A 161 -0.58 -7.66 15.64
N ASP A 162 0.70 -8.03 15.53
CA ASP A 162 1.78 -7.32 16.18
C ASP A 162 2.01 -5.95 15.53
N LEU A 163 1.47 -4.91 16.16
CA LEU A 163 1.59 -3.51 15.72
C LEU A 163 3.05 -3.02 15.65
N ASP A 164 3.93 -3.69 16.40
CA ASP A 164 5.30 -3.28 16.65
C ASP A 164 6.35 -4.15 15.95
N ALA A 165 5.91 -5.13 15.16
CA ALA A 165 6.77 -5.87 14.26
C ALA A 165 7.57 -4.91 13.36
N VAL A 166 8.75 -5.35 12.92
CA VAL A 166 9.62 -4.58 12.03
C VAL A 166 9.91 -5.36 10.75
N ALA A 167 9.83 -4.68 9.62
CA ALA A 167 10.13 -5.26 8.32
C ALA A 167 11.59 -5.70 8.25
N ALA A 168 11.87 -6.75 7.50
CA ALA A 168 13.22 -7.23 7.25
C ALA A 168 14.04 -6.21 6.42
N ASP A 169 15.36 -6.31 6.47
CA ASP A 169 16.26 -5.41 5.73
C ASP A 169 16.09 -5.48 4.20
N ASN A 170 15.53 -6.59 3.70
CA ASN A 170 15.24 -6.83 2.28
C ASN A 170 13.78 -6.52 1.89
N ALA A 171 13.00 -5.88 2.78
CA ALA A 171 11.63 -5.50 2.50
C ALA A 171 11.52 -4.53 1.31
N GLY A 172 10.42 -4.65 0.55
CA GLY A 172 10.17 -3.79 -0.61
C GLY A 172 9.66 -2.39 -0.24
N GLY A 173 9.00 -2.25 0.92
CA GLY A 173 8.50 -0.98 1.44
C GLY A 173 9.57 -0.17 2.17
N VAL A 174 9.52 -0.13 3.50
CA VAL A 174 10.44 0.61 4.35
C VAL A 174 11.25 -0.38 5.20
N PRO A 175 12.48 -0.76 4.78
CA PRO A 175 13.29 -1.72 5.53
C PRO A 175 13.50 -1.32 6.99
N GLY A 176 13.36 -2.29 7.90
CA GLY A 176 13.53 -2.09 9.34
C GLY A 176 12.43 -1.27 10.02
N ALA A 177 11.34 -0.94 9.33
CA ALA A 177 10.29 -0.08 9.86
C ALA A 177 9.05 -0.85 10.33
N SER A 178 8.27 -0.20 11.20
CA SER A 178 6.97 -0.71 11.69
C SER A 178 5.83 -0.34 10.73
N ALA A 179 4.66 -0.96 10.89
CA ALA A 179 3.47 -0.57 10.14
C ALA A 179 3.15 0.93 10.26
N LEU A 180 3.38 1.54 11.43
CA LEU A 180 3.18 2.99 11.64
C LEU A 180 4.09 3.83 10.73
N MET A 181 5.36 3.44 10.59
CA MET A 181 6.30 4.14 9.72
C MET A 181 6.00 3.92 8.24
N HIS A 182 5.52 2.74 7.85
CA HIS A 182 5.02 2.50 6.49
C HIS A 182 3.85 3.44 6.17
N ALA A 183 2.82 3.47 7.04
CA ALA A 183 1.68 4.36 6.84
C ALA A 183 2.09 5.84 6.79
N ALA A 184 3.07 6.25 7.60
CA ALA A 184 3.61 7.60 7.59
C ALA A 184 4.31 7.94 6.26
N VAL A 185 5.29 7.12 5.84
CA VAL A 185 6.09 7.38 4.64
C VAL A 185 5.24 7.41 3.37
N PHE A 186 4.21 6.58 3.30
CA PHE A 186 3.34 6.50 2.13
C PHE A 186 2.12 7.43 2.21
N GLY A 187 1.97 8.26 3.26
CA GLY A 187 0.87 9.23 3.36
C GLY A 187 -0.51 8.60 3.64
N MET A 188 -0.53 7.40 4.21
CA MET A 188 -1.73 6.59 4.45
C MET A 188 -2.41 6.95 5.78
N THR A 189 -2.88 8.21 5.88
CA THR A 189 -3.42 8.80 7.12
C THR A 189 -4.51 7.95 7.78
N GLY A 190 -5.42 7.36 7.00
CA GLY A 190 -6.50 6.53 7.57
C GLY A 190 -5.99 5.27 8.28
N VAL A 191 -4.95 4.62 7.76
CA VAL A 191 -4.33 3.47 8.45
C VAL A 191 -3.45 3.95 9.61
N LEU A 192 -2.75 5.06 9.42
CA LEU A 192 -1.93 5.68 10.45
C LEU A 192 -2.76 6.00 11.71
N ASP A 193 -3.94 6.61 11.56
CA ASP A 193 -4.84 6.93 12.66
C ASP A 193 -5.28 5.68 13.42
N LEU A 194 -5.64 4.60 12.71
CA LEU A 194 -5.99 3.32 13.32
C LEU A 194 -4.87 2.72 14.16
N LEU A 195 -3.63 2.76 13.65
CA LEU A 195 -2.47 2.26 14.37
C LEU A 195 -2.19 3.07 15.65
N VAL A 196 -2.36 4.40 15.59
CA VAL A 196 -2.22 5.27 16.76
C VAL A 196 -3.31 4.99 17.79
N GLU A 197 -4.57 4.87 17.37
CA GLU A 197 -5.71 4.51 18.23
C GLU A 197 -5.51 3.15 18.91
N ALA A 198 -4.92 2.18 18.19
CA ALA A 198 -4.59 0.86 18.70
C ALA A 198 -3.35 0.83 19.62
N GLY A 199 -2.65 1.96 19.77
CA GLY A 199 -1.51 2.10 20.67
C GLY A 199 -0.17 1.65 20.10
N ALA A 200 0.01 1.68 18.77
CA ALA A 200 1.31 1.40 18.14
C ALA A 200 2.40 2.36 18.67
N LYS A 201 3.61 1.84 18.90
CA LYS A 201 4.69 2.66 19.48
C LYS A 201 5.28 3.61 18.43
N MET A 202 5.28 4.90 18.75
CA MET A 202 6.06 5.92 18.04
C MET A 202 7.53 5.84 18.47
N ARG A 203 8.39 5.40 17.56
CA ARG A 203 9.83 5.14 17.76
C ARG A 203 10.72 6.31 17.37
N SER A 204 10.20 7.28 16.61
CA SER A 204 10.96 8.44 16.13
C SER A 204 10.13 9.72 16.19
N LEU A 205 10.79 10.88 16.10
CA LEU A 205 10.10 12.16 15.94
C LEU A 205 9.26 12.19 14.66
N VAL A 206 9.74 11.56 13.59
CA VAL A 206 9.04 11.47 12.30
C VAL A 206 7.72 10.72 12.43
N GLU A 207 7.73 9.54 13.08
CA GLU A 207 6.51 8.77 13.36
C GLU A 207 5.56 9.56 14.28
N ALA A 208 6.08 10.19 15.33
CA ALA A 208 5.29 10.97 16.27
C ALA A 208 4.64 12.19 15.61
N ALA A 209 5.35 12.83 14.67
CA ALA A 209 4.83 13.97 13.93
C ALA A 209 3.74 13.57 12.94
N ALA A 210 3.92 12.46 12.21
CA ALA A 210 2.89 11.88 11.36
C ALA A 210 1.63 11.51 12.18
N ALA A 211 1.83 10.89 13.35
CA ALA A 211 0.77 10.51 14.29
C ALA A 211 0.04 11.70 14.93
N GLY A 212 0.53 12.93 14.74
CA GLY A 212 -0.09 14.14 15.28
C GLY A 212 0.16 14.37 16.76
N ASN A 213 1.13 13.67 17.36
CA ASN A 213 1.47 13.85 18.77
C ASN A 213 2.97 13.65 19.00
N ILE A 214 3.71 14.75 19.03
CA ILE A 214 5.14 14.73 19.34
C ILE A 214 5.42 14.66 20.84
N GLY A 215 4.44 14.89 21.73
CA GLY A 215 4.48 14.48 23.14
C GLY A 215 5.70 14.95 23.94
N GLY A 216 6.26 16.13 23.63
CA GLY A 216 7.49 16.61 24.26
C GLY A 216 8.78 15.94 23.80
N ARG A 217 8.74 15.15 22.71
CA ARG A 217 9.91 14.57 22.02
C ARG A 217 10.75 15.61 21.25
N LEU A 218 10.48 16.89 21.42
CA LEU A 218 11.42 17.94 21.04
C LEU A 218 12.26 18.25 22.28
N THR A 219 13.18 17.33 22.62
CA THR A 219 14.06 17.49 23.77
C THR A 219 15.31 18.30 23.42
N GLY A 220 15.53 18.56 22.13
CA GLY A 220 16.66 19.34 21.62
C GLY A 220 17.80 18.49 21.09
N ASP A 221 17.75 17.17 21.30
CA ASP A 221 18.77 16.22 20.86
C ASP A 221 18.56 15.76 19.40
N GLU A 222 17.39 16.08 18.82
CA GLU A 222 17.04 15.67 17.47
C GLU A 222 17.84 16.44 16.43
N SER A 223 18.32 15.74 15.41
CA SER A 223 19.06 16.38 14.33
C SER A 223 18.17 17.38 13.58
N PRO A 224 18.75 18.44 12.98
CA PRO A 224 18.01 19.37 12.12
C PRO A 224 17.24 18.64 11.01
N ASP A 225 17.84 17.57 10.47
CA ASP A 225 17.26 16.68 9.48
C ASP A 225 16.01 15.95 10.00
N ASP A 226 16.02 15.45 11.24
CA ASP A 226 14.86 14.75 11.82
C ASP A 226 13.69 15.72 12.06
N LYS A 227 13.99 16.93 12.53
CA LYS A 227 12.97 17.99 12.70
C LYS A 227 12.36 18.39 11.36
N LEU A 228 13.19 18.52 10.33
CA LEU A 228 12.72 18.81 8.97
C LEU A 228 11.82 17.69 8.41
N ARG A 229 12.22 16.42 8.54
CA ARG A 229 11.39 15.29 8.11
C ARG A 229 10.10 15.18 8.91
N ALA A 230 10.14 15.49 10.21
CA ALA A 230 8.95 15.57 11.05
C ALA A 230 7.98 16.66 10.56
N LEU A 231 8.48 17.84 10.16
CA LEU A 231 7.65 18.90 9.59
C LEU A 231 7.01 18.47 8.26
N ILE A 232 7.79 17.80 7.41
CA ILE A 232 7.31 17.26 6.14
C ILE A 232 6.17 16.24 6.37
N MET A 233 6.33 15.32 7.33
CA MET A 233 5.29 14.34 7.65
C MET A 233 4.06 14.95 8.34
N ALA A 234 4.26 15.91 9.26
CA ALA A 234 3.14 16.63 9.88
C ALA A 234 2.31 17.36 8.81
N ALA A 235 2.97 17.98 7.83
CA ALA A 235 2.31 18.60 6.69
C ALA A 235 1.57 17.58 5.82
N ASP A 236 2.18 16.43 5.51
CA ASP A 236 1.53 15.40 4.68
C ASP A 236 0.32 14.75 5.37
N HIS A 237 0.31 14.67 6.70
CA HIS A 237 -0.80 14.10 7.46
C HIS A 237 -1.77 15.13 8.06
N GLN A 238 -1.66 16.40 7.69
CA GLN A 238 -2.52 17.49 8.18
C GLN A 238 -2.53 17.65 9.71
N ARG A 239 -1.37 17.48 10.34
CA ARG A 239 -1.18 17.64 11.79
C ARG A 239 -0.81 19.08 12.12
N LEU A 240 -1.78 19.97 11.99
CA LEU A 240 -1.56 21.43 12.05
C LEU A 240 -0.91 21.90 13.36
N ASP A 241 -1.32 21.32 14.50
CA ASP A 241 -0.72 21.66 15.80
C ASP A 241 0.76 21.24 15.86
N VAL A 242 1.09 20.08 15.31
CA VAL A 242 2.48 19.61 15.24
C VAL A 242 3.34 20.48 14.31
N ILE A 243 2.77 20.98 13.20
CA ILE A 243 3.44 21.96 12.34
C ILE A 243 3.83 23.19 13.17
N ASP A 244 2.94 23.67 14.04
CA ASP A 244 3.19 24.83 14.90
C ASP A 244 4.29 24.58 15.91
N GLU A 245 4.23 23.45 16.59
CA GLU A 245 5.24 23.06 17.58
C GLU A 245 6.63 22.96 16.94
N LEU A 246 6.74 22.35 15.76
CA LEU A 246 8.02 22.20 15.05
C LEU A 246 8.59 23.55 14.57
N LEU A 247 7.75 24.43 14.04
CA LEU A 247 8.17 25.76 13.60
C LEU A 247 8.53 26.66 14.78
N ALA A 248 7.79 26.58 15.89
CA ALA A 248 8.13 27.27 17.13
C ALA A 248 9.47 26.80 17.72
N ALA A 249 9.83 25.53 17.51
CA ALA A 249 11.14 24.96 17.86
C ALA A 249 12.27 25.33 16.87
N GLY A 250 12.00 26.20 15.89
CA GLY A 250 12.99 26.70 14.94
C GLY A 250 13.26 25.77 13.76
N THR A 251 12.38 24.81 13.49
CA THR A 251 12.50 23.99 12.27
C THR A 251 12.34 24.89 11.04
N PRO A 252 13.28 24.86 10.08
CA PRO A 252 13.19 25.74 8.92
C PRO A 252 12.05 25.31 8.00
N ILE A 253 11.19 26.26 7.63
CA ILE A 253 9.98 25.98 6.85
C ILE A 253 10.28 25.61 5.40
N ASP A 254 11.21 26.31 4.75
CA ASP A 254 11.46 26.26 3.29
C ASP A 254 12.69 25.43 2.88
N VAL A 255 13.17 24.54 3.75
CA VAL A 255 14.36 23.72 3.46
C VAL A 255 13.96 22.40 2.80
N ILE A 256 14.74 21.99 1.81
CA ILE A 256 14.61 20.68 1.17
C ILE A 256 15.38 19.65 1.99
N ASP A 257 14.69 18.59 2.41
CA ASP A 257 15.33 17.47 3.08
C ASP A 257 16.36 16.79 2.16
N PRO A 258 17.63 16.61 2.59
CA PRO A 258 18.68 16.07 1.73
C PRO A 258 18.45 14.62 1.31
N ARG A 259 17.70 13.83 2.11
CA ARG A 259 17.48 12.40 1.85
C ARG A 259 16.27 12.15 0.94
N TRP A 260 15.14 12.76 1.25
CA TRP A 260 13.88 12.60 0.54
C TRP A 260 13.75 13.56 -0.64
N ARG A 261 14.56 14.63 -0.69
CA ARG A 261 14.45 15.70 -1.68
C ARG A 261 13.04 16.32 -1.68
N ARG A 262 12.43 16.42 -0.49
CA ARG A 262 11.09 16.97 -0.25
C ARG A 262 11.14 18.21 0.64
N HIS A 263 10.14 19.07 0.51
CA HIS A 263 9.87 20.21 1.38
C HIS A 263 8.36 20.16 1.74
N ALA A 264 8.01 20.59 2.94
CA ALA A 264 6.67 20.52 3.53
C ALA A 264 5.57 21.06 2.61
N LEU A 265 5.69 22.30 2.09
CA LEU A 265 4.63 22.89 1.27
C LEU A 265 4.41 22.10 -0.03
N ARG A 266 5.48 21.65 -0.70
CA ARG A 266 5.36 20.89 -1.95
C ARG A 266 4.74 19.52 -1.75
N LEU A 267 5.12 18.80 -0.69
CA LEU A 267 4.54 17.48 -0.43
C LEU A 267 3.05 17.61 -0.05
N ALA A 268 2.71 18.57 0.81
CA ALA A 268 1.32 18.89 1.14
C ALA A 268 0.51 19.24 -0.12
N ALA A 269 1.07 20.04 -1.02
CA ALA A 269 0.40 20.40 -2.27
C ALA A 269 0.23 19.19 -3.21
N GLN A 270 1.29 18.40 -3.38
CA GLN A 270 1.27 17.20 -4.22
C GLN A 270 0.23 16.16 -3.76
N ASN A 271 -0.01 16.06 -2.45
CA ASN A 271 -0.94 15.09 -1.87
C ASN A 271 -2.31 15.70 -1.50
N GLY A 272 -2.60 16.91 -1.96
CA GLY A 272 -3.93 17.52 -1.80
C GLY A 272 -4.27 17.97 -0.38
N ARG A 273 -3.27 18.24 0.46
CA ARG A 273 -3.41 18.60 1.88
C ARG A 273 -3.73 20.08 2.05
N ALA A 274 -4.92 20.50 1.62
CA ALA A 274 -5.33 21.91 1.55
C ALA A 274 -5.15 22.65 2.88
N ASP A 275 -5.45 22.02 4.01
CA ASP A 275 -5.32 22.68 5.32
C ASP A 275 -3.86 22.89 5.71
N SER A 276 -3.00 21.89 5.48
CA SER A 276 -1.55 22.06 5.66
C SER A 276 -0.99 23.14 4.75
N VAL A 277 -1.42 23.21 3.47
CA VAL A 277 -0.99 24.24 2.52
C VAL A 277 -1.35 25.63 3.05
N ARG A 278 -2.61 25.88 3.44
CA ARG A 278 -3.03 27.16 4.05
C ARG A 278 -2.21 27.48 5.29
N HIS A 279 -2.00 26.49 6.13
CA HIS A 279 -1.37 26.66 7.43
C HIS A 279 0.13 26.98 7.32
N LEU A 280 0.84 26.36 6.39
CA LEU A 280 2.24 26.64 6.08
C LEU A 280 2.41 28.02 5.44
N LEU A 281 1.54 28.40 4.49
CA LEU A 281 1.55 29.73 3.87
C LEU A 281 1.32 30.84 4.90
N ALA A 282 0.40 30.63 5.85
CA ALA A 282 0.16 31.56 6.96
C ALA A 282 1.39 31.75 7.88
N ARG A 283 2.37 30.83 7.81
CA ARG A 283 3.64 30.86 8.55
C ARG A 283 4.82 31.30 7.69
N GLY A 284 4.55 31.78 6.48
CA GLY A 284 5.55 32.36 5.60
C GLY A 284 6.30 31.35 4.73
N ALA A 285 5.75 30.14 4.51
CA ALA A 285 6.30 29.24 3.49
C ALA A 285 6.24 29.92 2.11
N ASP A 286 7.31 29.83 1.34
CA ASP A 286 7.40 30.46 0.03
C ASP A 286 6.80 29.55 -1.07
N PRO A 287 5.65 29.92 -1.67
CA PRO A 287 4.99 29.14 -2.70
C PRO A 287 5.71 29.16 -4.06
N ALA A 288 6.68 30.06 -4.26
CA ALA A 288 7.42 30.20 -5.51
C ALA A 288 8.68 29.33 -5.56
N LEU A 289 9.01 28.59 -4.50
CA LEU A 289 10.21 27.76 -4.48
C LEU A 289 10.12 26.60 -5.47
N GLU A 290 11.07 26.57 -6.40
CA GLU A 290 11.20 25.55 -7.45
C GLU A 290 12.04 24.33 -7.02
N ASP A 291 11.69 23.14 -7.52
CA ASP A 291 12.54 21.96 -7.45
C ASP A 291 13.63 21.95 -8.54
N ASP A 292 14.48 20.91 -8.59
CA ASP A 292 15.55 20.80 -9.59
C ASP A 292 15.06 20.74 -11.05
N ARG A 293 13.75 20.61 -11.27
CA ARG A 293 13.09 20.61 -12.57
C ARG A 293 12.33 21.91 -12.85
N GLY A 294 12.48 22.93 -11.99
CA GLY A 294 11.79 24.21 -12.14
C GLY A 294 10.32 24.17 -11.75
N ARG A 295 9.87 23.18 -10.96
CA ARG A 295 8.46 23.03 -10.58
C ARG A 295 8.19 23.59 -9.19
N THR A 296 7.16 24.43 -9.08
CA THR A 296 6.64 25.01 -7.83
C THR A 296 5.66 24.05 -7.14
N ALA A 297 5.14 24.42 -5.97
CA ALA A 297 4.06 23.67 -5.33
C ALA A 297 2.78 23.64 -6.18
N LEU A 298 2.49 24.71 -6.94
CA LEU A 298 1.34 24.81 -7.84
C LEU A 298 1.46 23.82 -9.01
N ASP A 299 2.67 23.66 -9.57
CA ASP A 299 2.91 22.71 -10.67
C ASP A 299 2.77 21.25 -10.25
N LEU A 300 2.84 20.97 -8.94
CA LEU A 300 2.84 19.62 -8.38
C LEU A 300 1.47 19.17 -7.86
N CYS A 301 0.50 20.08 -7.68
CA CYS A 301 -0.81 19.77 -7.09
C CYS A 301 -1.85 19.28 -8.12
N ASP A 302 -1.41 18.58 -9.15
CA ASP A 302 -2.29 18.09 -10.23
C ASP A 302 -3.42 17.21 -9.66
N GLY A 303 -4.65 17.44 -10.12
CA GLY A 303 -5.86 16.78 -9.58
C GLY A 303 -6.36 17.29 -8.22
N HIS A 304 -5.78 18.37 -7.67
CA HIS A 304 -6.18 18.95 -6.38
C HIS A 304 -6.64 20.42 -6.53
N ASP A 305 -7.85 20.61 -7.07
CA ASP A 305 -8.42 21.94 -7.39
C ASP A 305 -8.42 22.92 -6.22
N GLU A 306 -8.70 22.45 -5.00
CA GLU A 306 -8.69 23.28 -3.80
C GLU A 306 -7.29 23.81 -3.48
N VAL A 307 -6.27 22.95 -3.59
CA VAL A 307 -4.86 23.35 -3.41
C VAL A 307 -4.43 24.32 -4.50
N ALA A 308 -4.77 24.04 -5.75
CA ALA A 308 -4.48 24.92 -6.88
C ALA A 308 -5.10 26.32 -6.67
N ALA A 309 -6.35 26.39 -6.20
CA ALA A 309 -7.02 27.64 -5.90
C ALA A 309 -6.35 28.45 -4.77
N ILE A 310 -5.72 27.77 -3.80
CA ILE A 310 -4.96 28.42 -2.73
C ILE A 310 -3.63 28.97 -3.26
N LEU A 311 -2.91 28.20 -4.08
CA LEU A 311 -1.55 28.52 -4.53
C LEU A 311 -1.51 29.48 -5.72
N ALA A 312 -2.43 29.37 -6.68
CA ALA A 312 -2.46 30.18 -7.91
C ALA A 312 -2.35 31.70 -7.70
N PRO A 313 -3.02 32.33 -6.71
CA PRO A 313 -2.88 33.78 -6.49
C PRO A 313 -1.55 34.18 -5.82
N LEU A 314 -0.77 33.21 -5.32
CA LEU A 314 0.45 33.43 -4.54
C LEU A 314 1.73 33.00 -5.28
N THR A 315 1.60 32.17 -6.32
CA THR A 315 2.72 31.71 -7.15
C THR A 315 2.79 32.54 -8.45
N PRO A 316 3.90 33.26 -8.70
CA PRO A 316 4.08 34.13 -9.86
C PRO A 316 4.28 33.40 -11.19
#